data_AF-A0A085VYZ5-F1
#
_entry.id   AF-A0A085VYZ5-F1
#
_cell.length_a   1.000
_cell.length_b   1.000
_cell.length_c   1.000
_cell.angle_alpha   90.00
_cell.angle_beta   90.00
_cell.angle_gamma   90.00
#
_symmetry.space_group_name_H-M   'P 1'
#
loop_
_entity.id
_entity.type
_entity.pdbx_description
1 polymer ?
#
loop_
_entity_poly.entity_id
_entity_poly.type
_entity_poly.pdbx_seq_one_letter_code
_entity_poly.pdbx_strand_id
1 'polypeptide(L)'
;MWRLKNGDVEVSELREGGQLVATELRIPLSDRMDLAREVVEEGAALAAAAEVRLVDPQLGRALSANDAGAVADQFLRTARYAGEMMGVSEAVAASYAAPPEGMPTGLKVLLVIGGGFFLLYLLVDKLLSQMGG
;
A
#
# COMPACT_ATOMS: atom_id res chain seq x y z
N MET A 1 -1.96 18.27 15.92
CA MET A 1 -3.30 17.69 15.67
C MET A 1 -4.32 18.81 15.78
N TRP A 2 -5.21 18.93 14.81
CA TRP A 2 -6.26 19.93 14.77
C TRP A 2 -7.61 19.24 14.91
N ARG A 3 -8.41 19.66 15.89
CA ARG A 3 -9.65 18.99 16.27
C ARG A 3 -10.83 19.76 15.70
N LEU A 4 -11.54 19.12 14.79
CA LEU A 4 -12.73 19.64 14.11
C LEU A 4 -13.99 18.99 14.65
N LYS A 5 -15.16 19.49 14.25
CA LYS A 5 -16.46 18.97 14.69
C LYS A 5 -16.66 17.53 14.25
N ASN A 6 -16.27 17.18 13.03
CA ASN A 6 -16.52 15.86 12.44
C ASN A 6 -15.32 14.90 12.55
N GLY A 7 -14.24 15.28 13.24
CA GLY A 7 -13.09 14.42 13.46
C GLY A 7 -11.78 15.16 13.73
N ASP A 8 -10.69 14.41 13.82
CA ASP A 8 -9.35 14.94 14.01
C ASP A 8 -8.60 15.00 12.67
N VAL A 9 -7.82 16.07 12.49
CA VAL A 9 -6.93 16.29 11.35
C VAL A 9 -5.48 16.25 11.85
N GLU A 10 -4.67 15.40 11.24
CA GLU A 10 -3.24 15.42 11.47
C GLU A 10 -2.63 16.61 10.75
N VAL A 11 -1.79 17.35 11.47
CA VAL A 11 -1.12 18.55 10.97
C VAL A 11 0.36 18.32 11.08
N SER A 12 1.08 18.45 9.97
CA SER A 12 2.52 18.25 9.91
C SER A 12 3.19 19.28 9.01
N GLU A 13 4.50 19.42 9.14
CA GLU A 13 5.30 20.30 8.28
C GLU A 13 5.76 19.54 7.04
N LEU A 14 5.52 20.10 5.86
CA LEU A 14 6.13 19.61 4.63
C LEU A 14 7.44 20.37 4.40
N ARG A 15 8.56 19.63 4.39
CA ARG A 15 9.89 20.18 4.16
C ARG A 15 10.54 19.57 2.92
N GLU A 16 11.12 20.41 2.08
CA GLU A 16 11.91 20.01 0.92
C GLU A 16 13.32 20.56 1.08
N GLY A 17 14.35 19.70 1.00
CA GLY A 17 15.74 20.13 1.20
C GLY A 17 16.03 20.78 2.56
N GLY A 18 15.22 20.49 3.59
CA GLY A 18 15.30 21.11 4.91
C GLY A 18 14.52 22.43 5.06
N GLN A 19 14.05 23.02 3.96
CA GLN A 19 13.22 24.22 3.95
C GLN A 19 11.76 23.86 4.13
N LEU A 20 11.04 24.60 5.00
CA LEU A 20 9.59 24.48 5.13
C LEU A 20 8.91 25.04 3.88
N VAL A 21 8.13 24.21 3.19
CA VAL A 21 7.43 24.58 1.94
C VAL A 21 5.92 24.64 2.10
N ALA A 22 5.34 23.85 3.00
CA ALA A 22 3.91 23.88 3.28
C ALA A 22 3.59 23.29 4.66
N THR A 23 2.36 23.52 5.13
CA THR A 23 1.75 22.75 6.21
C THR A 23 0.84 21.71 5.59
N GLU A 24 1.06 20.44 5.93
CA GLU A 24 0.28 19.33 5.42
C GLU A 24 -0.85 18.97 6.38
N LEU A 25 -2.06 18.85 5.83
CA LEU A 25 -3.26 18.42 6.53
C LEU A 25 -3.63 17.02 6.05
N ARG A 26 -3.64 16.03 6.95
CA ARG A 26 -4.03 14.65 6.64
C ARG A 26 -5.30 14.30 7.39
N ILE A 27 -6.25 13.72 6.67
CA ILE A 27 -7.49 13.19 7.23
C ILE A 27 -7.54 11.68 7.04
N PRO A 28 -8.10 10.93 7.99
CA PRO A 28 -8.26 9.49 7.85
C PRO A 28 -9.20 9.18 6.68
N LEU A 29 -8.82 8.18 5.87
CA LEU A 29 -9.67 7.69 4.78
C LEU A 29 -10.94 7.05 5.38
N SER A 30 -12.10 7.57 5.02
CA SER A 30 -13.39 7.05 5.49
C SER A 30 -14.50 7.31 4.48
N ASP A 31 -15.60 6.59 4.61
CA ASP A 31 -16.83 6.78 3.84
C ASP A 31 -17.67 7.97 4.33
N ARG A 32 -17.30 8.58 5.46
CA ARG A 32 -17.94 9.78 6.01
C ARG A 32 -17.30 11.03 5.43
N MET A 33 -18.08 11.75 4.63
CA MET A 33 -17.65 12.91 3.86
C MET A 33 -17.57 14.20 4.68
N ASP A 34 -18.21 14.25 5.85
CA ASP A 34 -18.39 15.48 6.61
C ASP A 34 -17.08 16.09 7.08
N LEU A 35 -16.13 15.25 7.50
CA LEU A 35 -14.77 15.71 7.85
C LEU A 35 -14.04 16.30 6.65
N ALA A 36 -14.12 15.65 5.48
CA ALA A 36 -13.46 16.16 4.28
C ALA A 36 -14.02 17.53 3.84
N ARG A 37 -15.34 17.73 3.93
CA ARG A 37 -15.96 19.03 3.66
C ARG A 37 -15.49 20.09 4.65
N GLU A 38 -15.55 19.77 5.95
CA GLU A 38 -15.16 20.69 7.02
C GLU A 38 -13.68 21.10 6.89
N VAL A 39 -12.77 20.18 6.56
CA VAL A 39 -11.35 20.50 6.34
C VAL A 39 -11.16 21.49 5.19
N VAL A 40 -11.91 21.35 4.11
CA VAL A 40 -11.80 22.27 2.97
C VAL A 40 -12.37 23.64 3.33
N GLU A 41 -13.51 23.70 4.00
CA GLU A 41 -14.17 24.95 4.40
C GLU A 41 -13.31 25.72 5.42
N GLU A 42 -12.97 25.09 6.53
CA GLU A 42 -12.17 25.68 7.61
C GLU A 42 -10.72 25.92 7.16
N GLY A 43 -10.15 25.00 6.39
CA GLY A 43 -8.81 25.14 5.83
C GLY A 43 -8.71 26.29 4.83
N ALA A 44 -9.74 26.51 4.00
CA ALA A 44 -9.78 27.65 3.09
C ALA A 44 -9.89 28.98 3.86
N ALA A 45 -10.68 29.03 4.94
CA ALA A 45 -10.77 30.19 5.81
C ALA A 45 -9.42 30.51 6.48
N LEU A 46 -8.73 29.50 7.02
CA LEU A 46 -7.39 29.65 7.61
C LEU A 46 -6.35 30.09 6.57
N ALA A 47 -6.37 29.49 5.38
CA ALA A 47 -5.46 29.86 4.31
C ALA A 47 -5.66 31.32 3.89
N ALA A 48 -6.91 31.77 3.76
CA ALA A 48 -7.23 33.15 3.46
C ALA A 48 -6.74 34.12 4.57
N ALA A 49 -6.97 33.77 5.84
CA ALA A 49 -6.50 34.58 6.97
C ALA A 49 -4.97 34.67 7.08
N ALA A 50 -4.26 33.65 6.61
CA ALA A 50 -2.80 33.61 6.58
C ALA A 50 -2.21 34.09 5.23
N GLU A 51 -3.04 34.57 4.30
CA GLU A 51 -2.62 34.98 2.94
C GLU A 51 -1.86 33.89 2.15
N VAL A 52 -2.19 32.62 2.41
CA VAL A 52 -1.64 31.46 1.70
C VAL A 52 -2.73 30.73 0.89
N ARG A 53 -2.33 29.71 0.12
CA ARG A 53 -3.26 28.92 -0.69
C ARG A 53 -3.45 27.54 -0.06
N LEU A 54 -4.70 27.11 0.06
CA LEU A 54 -5.02 25.70 0.26
C LEU A 54 -4.91 24.97 -1.08
N VAL A 55 -4.21 23.84 -1.12
CA VAL A 55 -3.98 23.06 -2.34
C VAL A 55 -4.29 21.60 -2.04
N ASP A 56 -5.00 20.95 -2.96
CA ASP A 56 -5.09 19.49 -3.00
C ASP A 56 -4.01 18.98 -3.98
N PRO A 57 -3.00 18.24 -3.50
CA PRO A 57 -1.93 17.70 -4.34
C PRO A 57 -2.42 16.81 -5.49
N GLN A 58 -3.55 16.11 -5.32
CA GLN A 58 -4.11 15.25 -6.36
C GLN A 58 -4.77 16.04 -7.48
N LEU A 59 -5.38 17.18 -7.15
CA LEU A 59 -6.02 18.06 -8.11
C LEU A 59 -5.04 19.06 -8.74
N GLY A 60 -3.87 19.27 -8.12
CA GLY A 60 -2.83 20.15 -8.64
C GLY A 60 -3.24 21.62 -8.74
N ARG A 61 -4.31 22.02 -8.03
CA ARG A 61 -4.85 23.39 -8.06
C ARG A 61 -5.20 23.89 -6.66
N ALA A 62 -5.30 25.21 -6.54
CA ALA A 62 -5.80 25.83 -5.32
C ALA A 62 -7.29 25.51 -5.11
N LEU A 63 -7.66 25.32 -3.85
CA LEU A 63 -9.01 25.08 -3.40
C LEU A 63 -9.60 26.30 -2.71
N SER A 64 -10.92 26.41 -2.81
CA SER A 64 -11.77 27.34 -2.07
C SER A 64 -12.82 26.57 -1.27
N ALA A 65 -13.52 27.25 -0.35
CA ALA A 65 -14.64 26.63 0.38
C ALA A 65 -15.72 26.07 -0.56
N ASN A 66 -15.93 26.67 -1.74
CA ASN A 66 -16.90 26.18 -2.73
C ASN A 66 -16.53 24.81 -3.34
N ASP A 67 -15.27 24.38 -3.22
CA ASP A 67 -14.80 23.10 -3.73
C ASP A 67 -15.07 21.94 -2.76
N ALA A 68 -15.54 22.20 -1.54
CA ALA A 68 -15.71 21.20 -0.48
C ALA A 68 -16.53 19.98 -0.92
N GLY A 69 -17.61 20.19 -1.67
CA GLY A 69 -18.43 19.10 -2.21
C GLY A 69 -17.65 18.20 -3.18
N ALA A 70 -16.96 18.81 -4.14
CA ALA A 70 -16.21 18.08 -5.17
C ALA A 70 -15.04 17.28 -4.58
N VAL A 71 -14.32 17.86 -3.61
CA VAL A 71 -13.23 17.18 -2.90
C VAL A 71 -13.77 16.01 -2.08
N ALA A 72 -14.88 16.21 -1.36
CA ALA A 72 -15.48 15.15 -0.56
C ALA A 72 -15.99 13.98 -1.44
N ASP A 73 -16.53 14.26 -2.62
CA ASP A 73 -16.94 13.23 -3.59
C ASP A 73 -15.74 12.42 -4.10
N GLN A 74 -14.61 13.07 -4.39
CA GLN A 74 -13.37 12.40 -4.77
C GLN A 74 -12.80 11.55 -3.64
N PHE A 75 -12.84 12.07 -2.42
CA PHE A 75 -12.40 11.35 -1.23
C PHE A 75 -13.22 10.07 -1.02
N LEU A 76 -14.55 10.16 -1.14
CA LEU A 76 -15.45 9.01 -1.04
C LEU A 76 -15.17 7.96 -2.12
N ARG A 77 -14.95 8.37 -3.37
CA ARG A 77 -14.58 7.43 -4.44
C ARG A 77 -13.30 6.68 -4.09
N THR A 78 -12.30 7.41 -3.61
CA THR A 78 -11.00 6.82 -3.19
C THR A 78 -11.18 5.85 -2.02
N ALA A 79 -11.98 6.22 -1.01
CA ALA A 79 -12.27 5.38 0.15
C ALA A 79 -12.96 4.07 -0.26
N ARG A 80 -13.93 4.13 -1.19
CA ARG A 80 -14.62 2.94 -1.71
C ARG A 80 -13.69 2.02 -2.47
N TYR A 81 -12.86 2.55 -3.37
CA TYR A 81 -11.89 1.73 -4.10
C TYR A 81 -10.85 1.08 -3.18
N ALA A 82 -10.34 1.82 -2.18
CA ALA A 82 -9.42 1.25 -1.20
C ALA A 82 -10.09 0.14 -0.39
N GLY A 83 -11.34 0.34 0.05
CA GLY A 83 -12.12 -0.69 0.74
C GLY A 83 -12.39 -1.93 -0.13
N GLU A 84 -12.71 -1.75 -1.41
CA GLU A 84 -12.92 -2.84 -2.36
C GLU A 84 -11.62 -3.62 -2.62
N MET A 85 -10.47 -2.97 -2.79
CA MET A 85 -9.20 -3.67 -3.01
C MET A 85 -8.68 -4.39 -1.75
N MET A 86 -8.92 -3.81 -0.57
CA MET A 86 -8.65 -4.48 0.71
C MET A 86 -9.55 -5.71 0.86
N GLY A 87 -10.85 -5.56 0.60
CA GLY A 87 -11.83 -6.66 0.66
C GLY A 87 -11.62 -7.75 -0.39
N VAL A 88 -11.13 -7.40 -1.59
CA VAL A 88 -10.72 -8.39 -2.61
C VAL A 88 -9.46 -9.13 -2.17
N SER A 89 -8.48 -8.46 -1.57
CA SER A 89 -7.28 -9.11 -1.04
C SER A 89 -7.63 -10.08 0.10
N GLU A 90 -8.57 -9.72 0.96
CA GLU A 90 -9.06 -10.57 2.05
C GLU A 90 -9.91 -11.75 1.54
N ALA A 91 -10.76 -11.55 0.53
CA ALA A 91 -11.54 -12.62 -0.10
C ALA A 91 -10.68 -13.58 -0.95
N VAL A 92 -9.64 -13.06 -1.62
CA VAL A 92 -8.64 -13.89 -2.32
C VAL A 92 -7.77 -14.65 -1.31
N ALA A 93 -7.34 -14.01 -0.22
CA ALA A 93 -6.61 -14.68 0.86
C ALA A 93 -7.45 -15.80 1.51
N ALA A 94 -8.76 -15.58 1.70
CA ALA A 94 -9.68 -16.61 2.20
C ALA A 94 -9.92 -17.78 1.21
N SER A 95 -9.68 -17.57 -0.08
CA SER A 95 -9.79 -18.63 -1.11
C SER A 95 -8.48 -19.39 -1.35
N TYR A 96 -7.36 -18.93 -0.77
CA TYR A 96 -6.15 -19.75 -0.66
C TYR A 96 -6.30 -20.73 0.51
N ALA A 97 -6.74 -21.95 0.20
CA ALA A 97 -6.49 -23.08 1.08
C ALA A 97 -4.99 -23.14 1.39
N ALA A 98 -4.63 -23.20 2.68
CA ALA A 98 -3.24 -23.33 3.10
C ALA A 98 -2.55 -24.44 2.29
N PRO A 99 -1.34 -24.21 1.73
CA PRO A 99 -0.64 -25.26 1.00
C PRO A 99 -0.48 -26.46 1.94
N PRO A 100 -0.73 -27.69 1.47
CA PRO A 100 -0.64 -28.88 2.32
C PRO A 100 0.74 -28.93 2.98
N GLU A 101 0.78 -29.08 4.30
CA GLU A 101 2.03 -29.26 5.04
C GLU A 101 2.77 -30.49 4.51
N GLY A 102 3.93 -30.26 3.91
CA GLY A 102 4.82 -31.32 3.45
C GLY A 102 5.48 -31.03 2.12
N MET A 103 6.65 -31.62 1.91
CA MET A 103 7.35 -31.54 0.63
C MET A 103 6.48 -32.16 -0.48
N PRO A 104 6.20 -31.43 -1.58
CA PRO A 104 5.38 -31.94 -2.68
C PRO A 104 5.97 -33.24 -3.23
N THR A 105 5.11 -34.23 -3.47
CA THR A 105 5.51 -35.58 -3.93
C THR A 105 6.39 -35.53 -5.17
N GLY A 106 6.16 -34.59 -6.08
CA GLY A 106 7.00 -34.38 -7.26
C GLY A 106 8.44 -33.99 -6.94
N LEU A 107 8.66 -33.16 -5.91
CA LEU A 107 10.01 -32.76 -5.47
C LEU A 107 10.74 -33.93 -4.79
N LYS A 108 10.03 -34.77 -4.03
CA LYS A 108 10.60 -36.00 -3.46
C LYS A 108 11.09 -36.95 -4.56
N VAL A 109 10.28 -37.17 -5.60
CA VAL A 109 10.65 -38.02 -6.74
C VAL A 109 11.85 -37.45 -7.50
N LEU A 110 11.86 -36.14 -7.76
CA LEU A 110 12.97 -35.47 -8.43
C LEU A 110 14.30 -35.63 -7.65
N LEU A 111 14.26 -35.47 -6.32
CA LEU A 111 15.43 -35.64 -5.47
C LEU A 111 15.94 -37.09 -5.45
N VAL A 112 15.04 -38.07 -5.44
CA VAL A 112 15.42 -39.49 -5.51
C VAL A 112 16.07 -39.82 -6.85
N ILE A 113 15.51 -39.33 -7.96
CA ILE A 113 16.07 -39.54 -9.30
C ILE A 113 17.45 -38.87 -9.40
N GLY A 114 17.55 -37.59 -9.03
CA GLY A 114 18.80 -36.83 -9.09
C GLY A 114 19.89 -37.43 -8.21
N GLY A 115 19.55 -37.81 -6.96
CA GLY A 115 20.49 -38.47 -6.05
C GLY A 115 20.96 -39.84 -6.56
N GLY A 116 20.05 -40.62 -7.15
CA GLY A 116 20.39 -41.89 -7.77
C GLY A 116 21.38 -41.75 -8.92
N PHE A 117 21.15 -40.79 -9.83
CA PHE A 117 22.08 -40.51 -10.93
C PHE A 117 23.44 -40.00 -10.44
N PHE A 118 23.46 -39.18 -9.39
CA PHE A 118 24.71 -38.71 -8.79
C PHE A 118 25.54 -39.86 -8.20
N LEU A 119 24.90 -40.78 -7.47
CA LEU A 119 25.58 -41.96 -6.92
C LEU A 119 26.05 -42.92 -8.03
N LEU A 120 25.25 -43.08 -9.08
CA LEU A 120 25.65 -43.87 -10.25
C LEU A 120 26.86 -43.26 -10.94
N TYR A 121 26.88 -41.93 -11.11
CA TYR A 121 28.02 -41.21 -11.68
C TYR A 121 29.29 -41.45 -10.85
N LEU A 122 29.22 -41.30 -9.53
CA LEU A 122 30.36 -41.56 -8.64
C LEU A 122 30.85 -43.02 -8.71
N LEU A 123 29.93 -43.98 -8.85
CA LEU A 123 30.30 -45.39 -8.99
C LEU A 123 31.02 -45.65 -10.31
N VAL A 124 30.51 -45.11 -11.42
CA VAL A 124 31.13 -45.23 -12.74
C VAL A 124 32.50 -44.57 -12.76
N ASP A 125 32.63 -43.36 -12.20
CA ASP A 125 33.90 -42.65 -12.07
C ASP A 125 34.94 -43.47 -11.28
N LYS A 126 34.52 -44.07 -10.15
CA LYS A 126 35.38 -44.97 -9.38
C LYS A 126 35.81 -46.21 -10.15
N LEU A 127 34.91 -46.84 -10.91
CA LEU A 127 35.23 -48.02 -11.71
C LEU A 127 36.17 -47.66 -12.86
N LEU A 128 35.95 -46.55 -13.55
CA LEU A 128 36.83 -46.05 -14.60
C LEU A 128 38.22 -45.70 -14.05
N SER A 129 38.29 -45.07 -12.87
CA SER A 129 39.54 -44.77 -12.19
C SER A 129 40.32 -46.03 -11.75
N GLN A 130 39.63 -47.12 -11.42
CA GLN A 130 40.27 -48.41 -11.12
C GLN A 130 40.70 -49.20 -12.36
N MET A 131 40.06 -48.99 -13.52
CA MET A 131 40.42 -49.62 -14.79
C MET A 131 41.46 -48.83 -15.59
N GLY A 132 41.59 -47.53 -15.33
CA GLY A 132 42.50 -46.60 -16.02
C GLY A 132 43.87 -46.43 -15.34
N GLY A 133 44.39 -47.49 -14.73
CA GLY A 133 45.84 -47.58 -14.47
C GLY A 133 46.63 -47.66 -15.76
#